data_AF-A2XTB3-F1
#
_entry.id   AF-A2XTB3-F1
#
_cell.length_a   1.000
_cell.length_b   1.000
_cell.length_c   1.000
_cell.angle_alpha   90.00
_cell.angle_beta   90.00
_cell.angle_gamma   90.00
#
_symmetry.space_group_name_H-M   'P 1'
#
loop_
_entity.id
_entity.type
_entity.pdbx_description
1 polymer ?
#
loop_
_entity_poly.entity_id
_entity_poly.type
_entity_poly.pdbx_seq_one_letter_code
_entity_poly.pdbx_strand_id
1 'polypeptide(L)'
;MPVWAGEDLHKLAAGNLDKLADFLEGMETECFGESATSESLEGKAFLQAYKSILNSKATEDSLCNFARWEPGHGKFSFKHPWSQYQKIGALSRQCASSMEAMASYVITLTKSQYPEANPELSFKVRTACSEMSSHSAQALRELSAALRTMTVPSTTSMSAAIKAAKTLRSELSEDKALLQVMHVAVTASLLSDLVTQVKKIAESVDNLARLACFKVPEKSQKEVAINIMS
;
A
#
# COMPACT_ATOMS: atom_id res chain seq x y z
N MET A 1 9.65 25.42 -18.87
CA MET A 1 8.85 24.34 -19.50
C MET A 1 7.38 24.62 -19.23
N PRO A 2 6.46 24.28 -20.14
CA PRO A 2 5.02 24.32 -19.85
C PRO A 2 4.69 23.48 -18.61
N VAL A 3 3.73 23.95 -17.82
CA VAL A 3 3.18 23.24 -16.65
C VAL A 3 1.99 22.41 -17.15
N TRP A 4 2.05 21.09 -16.98
CA TRP A 4 1.00 20.16 -17.40
C TRP A 4 0.33 19.54 -16.18
N ALA A 5 -0.97 19.76 -16.05
CA ALA A 5 -1.78 19.23 -14.96
C ALA A 5 -1.83 17.69 -14.99
N GLY A 6 -1.80 17.08 -16.18
CA GLY A 6 -1.74 15.63 -16.33
C GLY A 6 -0.48 15.01 -15.73
N GLU A 7 0.68 15.63 -15.96
CA GLU A 7 1.96 15.22 -15.38
C GLU A 7 1.95 15.37 -13.85
N ASP A 8 1.39 16.47 -13.33
CA ASP A 8 1.30 16.70 -11.88
C ASP A 8 0.32 15.71 -11.21
N LEU A 9 -0.81 15.40 -11.86
CA LEU A 9 -1.75 14.37 -11.38
C LEU A 9 -1.09 12.99 -11.35
N HIS A 10 -0.31 12.67 -12.38
CA HIS A 10 0.41 11.41 -12.48
C HIS A 10 1.45 11.26 -11.36
N LYS A 11 2.26 12.29 -11.12
CA LYS A 11 3.23 12.33 -10.00
C LYS A 11 2.54 12.26 -8.65
N LEU A 12 1.41 12.96 -8.48
CA LEU A 12 0.63 12.93 -7.25
C LEU A 12 0.09 11.53 -6.95
N ALA A 13 -0.44 10.83 -7.96
CA ALA A 13 -0.93 9.47 -7.80
C ALA A 13 0.19 8.53 -7.34
N ALA A 14 1.35 8.53 -8.01
CA ALA A 14 2.49 7.70 -7.61
C ALA A 14 3.01 8.08 -6.21
N GLY A 15 3.19 9.37 -5.91
CA GLY A 15 3.65 9.83 -4.61
C GLY A 15 2.69 9.50 -3.46
N ASN A 16 1.38 9.45 -3.73
CA ASN A 16 0.41 8.98 -2.73
C ASN A 16 0.56 7.49 -2.45
N LEU A 17 0.87 6.65 -3.44
CA LEU A 17 1.13 5.23 -3.21
C LEU A 17 2.40 5.01 -2.38
N ASP A 18 3.45 5.82 -2.59
CA ASP A 18 4.65 5.76 -1.75
C ASP A 18 4.36 6.07 -0.29
N LYS A 19 3.55 7.10 -0.01
CA LYS A 19 3.19 7.46 1.36
C LYS A 19 2.36 6.39 2.07
N LEU A 20 1.52 5.66 1.33
CA LEU A 20 0.83 4.49 1.85
C LEU A 20 1.83 3.36 2.16
N ALA A 21 2.84 3.18 1.31
CA ALA A 21 3.90 2.20 1.55
C ALA A 21 4.75 2.56 2.78
N ASP A 22 5.13 3.83 2.93
CA ASP A 22 5.90 4.35 4.09
C ASP A 22 5.19 4.01 5.41
N PHE A 23 3.86 4.14 5.46
CA PHE A 23 3.07 3.76 6.64
C PHE A 23 3.19 2.26 6.97
N LEU A 24 3.05 1.41 5.96
CA LEU A 24 3.07 -0.06 6.15
C LEU A 24 4.48 -0.58 6.45
N GLU A 25 5.52 0.00 5.85
CA GLU A 25 6.92 -0.27 6.21
C GLU A 25 7.18 0.08 7.67
N GLY A 26 6.74 1.26 8.13
CA GLY A 26 6.89 1.63 9.54
C GLY A 26 6.05 0.77 10.49
N MET A 27 4.86 0.32 10.08
CA MET A 27 4.07 -0.65 10.85
C MET A 27 4.81 -1.98 11.01
N GLU A 28 5.44 -2.46 9.94
CA GLU A 28 6.23 -3.69 9.96
C GLU A 28 7.42 -3.57 10.91
N THR A 29 8.24 -2.54 10.78
CA THR A 29 9.47 -2.40 11.57
C THR A 29 9.20 -2.04 13.04
N GLU A 30 8.27 -1.11 13.29
CA GLU A 30 8.08 -0.52 14.62
C GLU A 30 7.01 -1.22 15.46
N CYS A 31 6.02 -1.87 14.84
CA CYS A 31 4.90 -2.49 15.56
C CYS A 31 4.95 -4.01 15.55
N PHE A 32 5.51 -4.63 14.50
CA PHE A 32 5.49 -6.09 14.33
C PHE A 32 6.88 -6.74 14.27
N GLY A 33 7.95 -5.96 14.12
CA GLY A 33 9.32 -6.46 14.06
C GLY A 33 9.81 -7.09 15.37
N GLU A 34 10.86 -7.92 15.26
CA GLU A 34 11.53 -8.55 16.42
C GLU A 34 12.14 -7.51 17.37
N SER A 35 12.50 -6.33 16.85
CA SER A 35 13.05 -5.20 17.60
C SER A 35 12.00 -4.14 17.94
N ALA A 36 10.69 -4.44 17.93
CA ALA A 36 9.65 -3.49 18.29
C ALA A 36 9.91 -2.93 19.70
N THR A 37 10.57 -1.78 19.77
CA THR A 37 11.00 -1.16 21.01
C THR A 37 9.78 -0.65 21.74
N SER A 38 9.74 -0.79 23.07
CA SER A 38 8.71 -0.23 23.97
C SER A 38 8.72 1.32 24.01
N GLU A 39 9.22 1.97 22.97
CA GLU A 39 9.20 3.42 22.83
C GLU A 39 7.83 3.90 22.37
N SER A 40 7.47 5.12 22.77
CA SER A 40 6.22 5.73 22.36
C SER A 40 6.13 5.79 20.84
N LEU A 41 5.04 5.25 20.29
CA LEU A 41 4.68 5.41 18.88
C LEU A 41 4.17 6.82 18.56
N GLU A 42 3.86 7.61 19.58
CA GLU A 42 3.32 8.96 19.42
C GLU A 42 4.36 9.88 18.78
N GLY A 43 3.98 10.51 17.67
CA GLY A 43 4.87 11.40 16.91
C GLY A 43 5.76 10.72 15.87
N LYS A 44 5.72 9.39 15.72
CA LYS A 44 6.47 8.71 14.65
C LYS A 44 5.97 9.14 13.27
N ALA A 45 6.91 9.48 12.37
CA ALA A 45 6.60 10.07 11.07
C ALA A 45 5.75 9.15 10.17
N PHE A 46 5.98 7.83 10.21
CA PHE A 46 5.24 6.88 9.38
C PHE A 46 3.73 6.89 9.70
N LEU A 47 3.34 7.07 10.97
CA LEU A 47 1.94 7.19 11.41
C LEU A 47 1.26 8.47 10.92
N GLN A 48 2.01 9.36 10.27
CA GLN A 48 1.51 10.61 9.71
C GLN A 48 1.66 10.66 8.18
N ALA A 49 2.36 9.70 7.57
CA ALA A 49 2.71 9.71 6.14
C ALA A 49 1.47 9.82 5.24
N TYR A 50 0.37 9.14 5.60
CA TYR A 50 -0.87 9.12 4.85
C TYR A 50 -1.70 10.42 4.95
N LYS A 51 -1.45 11.30 5.92
CA LYS A 51 -2.35 12.45 6.22
C LYS A 51 -2.55 13.40 5.05
N SER A 52 -1.51 13.63 4.26
CA SER A 52 -1.62 14.48 3.06
C SER A 52 -2.57 13.91 1.99
N ILE A 53 -2.77 12.59 1.98
CA ILE A 53 -3.66 11.89 1.05
C ILE A 53 -5.12 12.16 1.43
N LEU A 54 -5.47 12.19 2.72
CA LEU A 54 -6.86 12.42 3.17
C LEU A 54 -7.46 13.70 2.60
N ASN A 55 -6.64 14.73 2.43
CA ASN A 55 -7.05 16.05 1.95
C ASN A 55 -6.75 16.28 0.45
N SER A 56 -6.34 15.26 -0.30
CA SER A 56 -5.87 15.41 -1.69
C SER A 56 -6.99 15.64 -2.72
N LYS A 57 -8.26 15.39 -2.37
CA LYS A 57 -9.38 15.33 -3.33
C LYS A 57 -9.52 16.58 -4.20
N ALA A 58 -9.49 17.77 -3.60
CA ALA A 58 -9.67 19.02 -4.33
C ALA A 58 -8.56 19.24 -5.37
N THR A 59 -7.32 18.95 -4.99
CA THR A 59 -6.16 19.02 -5.89
C THR A 59 -6.27 18.02 -7.03
N GLU A 60 -6.63 16.76 -6.73
CA GLU A 60 -6.79 15.71 -7.75
C GLU A 60 -7.91 16.03 -8.75
N ASP A 61 -9.06 16.49 -8.27
CA ASP A 61 -10.20 16.85 -9.12
C ASP A 61 -9.85 18.04 -10.02
N SER A 62 -9.17 19.05 -9.47
CA SER A 62 -8.67 20.20 -10.23
C SER A 62 -7.72 19.77 -11.33
N LEU A 63 -6.67 19.00 -10.99
CA LEU A 63 -5.68 18.52 -11.97
C LEU A 63 -6.31 17.64 -13.05
N CYS A 64 -7.22 16.73 -12.67
CA CYS A 64 -7.92 15.87 -13.64
C CYS A 64 -8.78 16.70 -14.60
N ASN A 65 -9.47 17.73 -14.11
CA ASN A 65 -10.30 18.59 -14.95
C ASN A 65 -9.47 19.33 -15.99
N PHE A 66 -8.29 19.84 -15.63
CA PHE A 66 -7.39 20.48 -16.58
C PHE A 66 -6.76 19.48 -17.55
N ALA A 67 -6.30 18.32 -17.06
CA ALA A 67 -5.63 17.30 -17.85
C ALA A 67 -6.50 16.76 -19.01
N ARG A 68 -7.83 16.74 -18.84
CA ARG A 68 -8.79 16.34 -19.88
C ARG A 68 -8.73 17.18 -21.15
N TRP A 69 -8.26 18.42 -21.05
CA TRP A 69 -8.19 19.37 -22.17
C TRP A 69 -6.80 19.44 -22.79
N GLU A 70 -5.80 18.74 -22.22
CA GLU A 70 -4.43 18.78 -22.72
C GLU A 70 -4.32 18.04 -24.05
N PRO A 71 -3.55 18.57 -25.02
CA PRO A 71 -3.13 17.79 -26.18
C PRO A 71 -2.24 16.63 -25.71
N GLY A 72 -2.01 15.64 -26.58
CA GLY A 72 -1.01 14.61 -26.30
C GLY A 72 0.38 15.24 -26.09
N HIS A 73 1.09 14.83 -25.05
CA HIS A 73 2.38 15.38 -24.67
C HIS A 73 3.21 14.38 -23.86
N GLY A 74 4.54 14.43 -24.00
CA GLY A 74 5.43 13.53 -23.27
C GLY A 74 5.08 12.05 -23.49
N LYS A 75 4.73 11.36 -22.40
CA LYS A 75 4.27 9.95 -22.43
C LYS A 75 2.74 9.81 -22.46
N PHE A 76 2.00 10.91 -22.41
CA PHE A 76 0.53 10.91 -22.39
C PHE A 76 -0.02 11.10 -23.80
N SER A 77 -0.82 10.15 -24.25
CA SER A 77 -1.53 10.25 -25.53
C SER A 77 -2.68 11.26 -25.46
N PHE A 78 -3.15 11.70 -26.62
CA PHE A 78 -4.44 12.40 -26.70
C PHE A 78 -5.56 11.51 -26.11
N LYS A 79 -6.49 12.11 -25.36
CA LYS A 79 -7.56 11.41 -24.62
C LYS A 79 -7.04 10.36 -23.62
N HIS A 80 -5.90 10.62 -22.98
CA HIS A 80 -5.40 9.78 -21.88
C HIS A 80 -6.49 9.55 -20.80
N PRO A 81 -6.59 8.35 -20.18
CA PRO A 81 -7.69 7.98 -19.30
C PRO A 81 -7.59 8.61 -17.90
N TRP A 82 -7.63 9.95 -17.81
CA TRP A 82 -7.48 10.71 -16.57
C TRP A 82 -8.49 10.35 -15.47
N SER A 83 -9.68 9.87 -15.83
CA SER A 83 -10.68 9.40 -14.86
C SER A 83 -10.20 8.22 -14.01
N GLN A 84 -9.26 7.40 -14.50
CA GLN A 84 -8.67 6.31 -13.72
C GLN A 84 -7.78 6.84 -12.59
N TYR A 85 -7.15 8.01 -12.75
CA TYR A 85 -6.38 8.64 -11.67
C TYR A 85 -7.29 9.12 -10.54
N GLN A 86 -8.49 9.63 -10.85
CA GLN A 86 -9.49 9.96 -9.82
C GLN A 86 -9.94 8.72 -9.05
N LYS A 87 -10.10 7.57 -9.73
CA LYS A 87 -10.43 6.29 -9.09
C LYS A 87 -9.31 5.82 -8.18
N ILE A 88 -8.06 5.87 -8.64
CA ILE A 88 -6.88 5.55 -7.82
C ILE A 88 -6.84 6.47 -6.60
N GLY A 89 -6.97 7.79 -6.78
CA GLY A 89 -6.98 8.74 -5.68
C GLY A 89 -8.09 8.51 -4.65
N ALA A 90 -9.31 8.15 -5.10
CA ALA A 90 -10.41 7.78 -4.21
C ALA A 90 -10.09 6.53 -3.36
N LEU A 91 -9.51 5.50 -3.99
CA LEU A 91 -9.08 4.29 -3.28
C LEU A 91 -7.90 4.57 -2.35
N SER A 92 -6.95 5.41 -2.75
CA SER A 92 -5.83 5.84 -1.89
C SER A 92 -6.31 6.59 -0.66
N ARG A 93 -7.32 7.48 -0.79
CA ARG A 93 -7.97 8.12 0.36
C ARG A 93 -8.68 7.13 1.26
N GLN A 94 -9.42 6.18 0.70
CA GLN A 94 -10.07 5.14 1.49
C GLN A 94 -9.05 4.31 2.28
N CYS A 95 -7.93 3.96 1.64
CA CYS A 95 -6.82 3.28 2.30
C CYS A 95 -6.21 4.15 3.42
N ALA A 96 -5.96 5.44 3.15
CA ALA A 96 -5.46 6.39 4.15
C ALA A 96 -6.41 6.55 5.35
N SER A 97 -7.73 6.55 5.15
CA SER A 97 -8.71 6.56 6.25
C SER A 97 -8.64 5.29 7.10
N SER A 98 -8.44 4.12 6.49
CA SER A 98 -8.20 2.87 7.23
C SER A 98 -6.87 2.90 7.98
N MET A 99 -5.82 3.52 7.42
CA MET A 99 -4.54 3.73 8.11
C MET A 99 -4.68 4.66 9.30
N GLU A 100 -5.55 5.68 9.24
CA GLU A 100 -5.84 6.55 10.38
C GLU A 100 -6.48 5.81 11.55
N ALA A 101 -7.44 4.94 11.25
CA ALA A 101 -8.05 4.08 12.27
C ALA A 101 -7.00 3.14 12.89
N MET A 102 -6.14 2.53 12.07
CA MET A 102 -5.07 1.66 12.55
C MET A 102 -4.04 2.42 13.40
N ALA A 103 -3.58 3.59 12.94
CA ALA A 103 -2.63 4.43 13.67
C ALA A 103 -3.17 4.80 15.05
N SER A 104 -4.42 5.27 15.10
CA SER A 104 -5.09 5.63 16.35
C SER A 104 -5.22 4.44 17.29
N TYR A 105 -5.56 3.27 16.74
CA TYR A 105 -5.70 2.04 17.50
C TYR A 105 -4.38 1.57 18.12
N VAL A 106 -3.31 1.52 17.32
CA VAL A 106 -2.01 1.02 17.75
C VAL A 106 -1.36 1.98 18.76
N ILE A 107 -1.50 3.30 18.60
CA ILE A 107 -1.07 4.28 19.62
C ILE A 107 -1.81 4.05 20.95
N THR A 108 -3.11 3.79 20.90
CA THR A 108 -3.92 3.53 22.11
C THR A 108 -3.52 2.21 22.78
N LEU A 109 -3.26 1.18 21.98
CA LEU A 109 -2.76 -0.11 22.45
C LEU A 109 -1.44 0.04 23.21
N THR A 110 -0.45 0.76 22.66
CA THR A 110 0.86 0.94 23.32
C THR A 110 0.73 1.66 24.68
N LYS A 111 -0.27 2.53 24.85
CA LYS A 111 -0.57 3.19 26.13
C LYS A 111 -1.22 2.25 27.15
N SER A 112 -1.84 1.17 26.68
CA SER A 112 -2.63 0.25 27.48
C SER A 112 -1.82 -1.02 27.74
N GLN A 113 -1.29 -1.20 28.96
CA GLN A 113 -0.49 -2.39 29.32
C GLN A 113 -1.37 -3.65 29.45
N TYR A 114 -1.81 -4.21 28.32
CA TYR A 114 -2.59 -5.45 28.30
C TYR A 114 -1.68 -6.67 28.51
N PRO A 115 -1.99 -7.55 29.48
CA PRO A 115 -1.28 -8.81 29.65
C PRO A 115 -1.44 -9.70 28.42
N GLU A 116 -0.34 -10.27 27.94
CA GLU A 116 -0.35 -11.19 26.80
C GLU A 116 -0.83 -12.56 27.27
N ALA A 117 -2.12 -12.86 27.04
CA ALA A 117 -2.76 -14.07 27.56
C ALA A 117 -2.29 -15.37 26.86
N ASN A 118 -1.75 -15.29 25.64
CA ASN A 118 -1.25 -16.42 24.87
C ASN A 118 -0.04 -16.01 23.97
N PRO A 119 1.20 -16.21 24.44
CA PRO A 119 2.41 -15.76 23.73
C PRO A 119 2.63 -16.42 22.36
N GLU A 120 2.35 -17.72 22.23
CA GLU A 120 2.57 -18.44 20.96
C GLU A 120 1.64 -17.91 19.86
N LEU A 121 0.39 -17.69 20.22
CA LEU A 121 -0.62 -17.12 19.34
C LEU A 121 -0.31 -15.67 18.97
N SER A 122 0.05 -14.85 19.96
CA SER A 122 0.47 -13.46 19.72
C SER A 122 1.67 -13.40 18.77
N PHE A 123 2.63 -14.32 18.91
CA PHE A 123 3.77 -14.44 18.01
C PHE A 123 3.30 -14.75 16.57
N LYS A 124 2.47 -15.77 16.37
CA LYS A 124 1.93 -16.13 15.04
C LYS A 124 1.20 -14.96 14.37
N VAL A 125 0.29 -14.31 15.10
CA VAL A 125 -0.46 -13.17 14.54
C VAL A 125 0.48 -11.99 14.25
N ARG A 126 1.46 -11.73 15.11
CA ARG A 126 2.47 -10.69 14.86
C ARG A 126 3.27 -10.99 13.59
N THR A 127 3.73 -12.22 13.41
CA THR A 127 4.45 -12.65 12.19
C THR A 127 3.59 -12.43 10.95
N ALA A 128 2.33 -12.89 10.96
CA ALA A 128 1.43 -12.70 9.83
C ALA A 128 1.14 -11.21 9.55
N CYS A 129 1.02 -10.38 10.60
CA CYS A 129 0.88 -8.94 10.46
C CYS A 129 2.13 -8.26 9.88
N SER A 130 3.34 -8.71 10.26
CA SER A 130 4.59 -8.26 9.64
C SER A 130 4.60 -8.60 8.15
N GLU A 131 4.30 -9.86 7.78
CA GLU A 131 4.25 -10.30 6.37
C GLU A 131 3.23 -9.52 5.55
N MET A 132 1.99 -9.35 6.06
CA MET A 132 0.96 -8.56 5.38
C MET A 132 1.40 -7.11 5.15
N SER A 133 2.02 -6.48 6.17
CA SER A 133 2.50 -5.10 6.08
C SER A 133 3.63 -4.98 5.06
N SER A 134 4.65 -5.84 5.15
CA SER A 134 5.80 -5.88 4.25
C SER A 134 5.38 -6.08 2.79
N HIS A 135 4.60 -7.12 2.51
CA HIS A 135 4.17 -7.44 1.14
C HIS A 135 3.24 -6.38 0.56
N SER A 136 2.37 -5.77 1.38
CA SER A 136 1.49 -4.69 0.94
C SER A 136 2.26 -3.41 0.65
N ALA A 137 3.25 -3.07 1.47
CA ALA A 137 4.13 -1.94 1.21
C ALA A 137 4.91 -2.14 -0.09
N GLN A 138 5.52 -3.33 -0.26
CA GLN A 138 6.24 -3.68 -1.48
C GLN A 138 5.32 -3.60 -2.71
N ALA A 139 4.08 -4.08 -2.61
CA ALA A 139 3.10 -3.96 -3.70
C ALA A 139 2.83 -2.49 -4.05
N LEU A 140 2.65 -1.60 -3.05
CA LEU A 140 2.45 -0.17 -3.28
C LEU A 140 3.68 0.48 -3.93
N ARG A 141 4.90 0.11 -3.52
CA ARG A 141 6.16 0.56 -4.16
C ARG A 141 6.24 0.13 -5.61
N GLU A 142 5.91 -1.12 -5.91
CA GLU A 142 5.87 -1.67 -7.27
C GLU A 142 4.85 -0.92 -8.15
N LEU A 143 3.65 -0.66 -7.62
CA LEU A 143 2.60 0.11 -8.31
C LEU A 143 3.03 1.56 -8.56
N SER A 144 3.64 2.19 -7.56
CA SER A 144 4.16 3.55 -7.63
C SER A 144 5.26 3.68 -8.69
N ALA A 145 6.22 2.74 -8.71
CA ALA A 145 7.26 2.66 -9.72
C ALA A 145 6.64 2.46 -11.11
N ALA A 146 5.73 1.50 -11.25
CA ALA A 146 5.02 1.18 -12.48
C ALA A 146 4.25 2.37 -13.07
N LEU A 147 3.62 3.20 -12.21
CA LEU A 147 3.03 4.47 -12.65
C LEU A 147 4.09 5.38 -13.25
N ARG A 148 5.14 5.73 -12.50
CA ARG A 148 6.20 6.66 -12.95
C ARG A 148 6.86 6.24 -14.26
N THR A 149 7.07 4.95 -14.44
CA THR A 149 7.69 4.38 -15.65
C THR A 149 6.67 4.13 -16.77
N MET A 150 5.38 4.19 -16.48
CA MET A 150 4.28 3.74 -17.35
C MET A 150 4.49 2.33 -17.86
N THR A 151 4.78 1.42 -16.93
CA THR A 151 4.97 0.00 -17.19
C THR A 151 3.93 -0.85 -16.48
N VAL A 152 3.67 -2.04 -16.99
CA VAL A 152 2.75 -2.99 -16.35
C VAL A 152 3.29 -3.35 -14.95
N PRO A 153 2.47 -3.24 -13.89
CA PRO A 153 2.91 -3.56 -12.53
C PRO A 153 3.08 -5.07 -12.32
N SER A 154 4.02 -5.42 -11.44
CA SER A 154 4.15 -6.79 -10.91
C SER A 154 2.98 -7.11 -9.97
N THR A 155 2.56 -8.37 -9.94
CA THR A 155 1.48 -8.87 -9.06
C THR A 155 2.00 -9.76 -7.93
N THR A 156 3.32 -10.00 -7.87
CA THR A 156 3.94 -10.96 -6.95
C THR A 156 3.70 -10.57 -5.49
N SER A 157 4.06 -9.34 -5.13
CA SER A 157 3.96 -8.84 -3.75
C SER A 157 2.52 -8.74 -3.28
N MET A 158 1.60 -8.31 -4.16
CA MET A 158 0.16 -8.30 -3.85
C MET A 158 -0.39 -9.71 -3.61
N SER A 159 0.06 -10.71 -4.39
CA SER A 159 -0.36 -12.10 -4.21
C SER A 159 0.13 -12.67 -2.87
N ALA A 160 1.35 -12.33 -2.48
CA ALA A 160 1.92 -12.71 -1.19
C ALA A 160 1.14 -12.07 -0.01
N ALA A 161 0.81 -10.78 -0.08
CA ALA A 161 0.00 -10.11 0.93
C ALA A 161 -1.39 -10.74 1.09
N ILE A 162 -2.07 -11.08 -0.03
CA ILE A 162 -3.37 -11.77 -0.01
C ILE A 162 -3.25 -13.16 0.61
N LYS A 163 -2.16 -13.88 0.33
CA LYS A 163 -1.91 -15.20 0.90
C LYS A 163 -1.74 -15.09 2.41
N ALA A 164 -0.91 -14.17 2.90
CA ALA A 164 -0.70 -13.94 4.34
C ALA A 164 -2.01 -13.63 5.06
N ALA A 165 -2.84 -12.72 4.51
CA ALA A 165 -4.15 -12.39 5.08
C ALA A 165 -5.11 -13.58 5.13
N LYS A 166 -5.10 -14.45 4.10
CA LYS A 166 -5.93 -15.66 4.07
C LYS A 166 -5.46 -16.70 5.09
N THR A 167 -4.15 -16.95 5.17
CA THR A 167 -3.55 -17.87 6.14
C THR A 167 -3.92 -17.45 7.55
N LEU A 168 -3.69 -16.19 7.90
CA LEU A 168 -4.05 -15.64 9.21
C LEU A 168 -5.53 -15.85 9.50
N ARG A 169 -6.42 -15.50 8.56
CA ARG A 169 -7.86 -15.69 8.75
C ARG A 169 -8.24 -17.15 9.02
N SER A 170 -7.60 -18.11 8.34
CA SER A 170 -7.84 -19.54 8.59
C SER A 170 -7.40 -19.93 9.99
N GLU A 171 -6.19 -19.54 10.41
CA GLU A 171 -5.68 -19.79 11.77
C GLU A 171 -6.59 -19.16 12.84
N LEU A 172 -7.05 -17.92 12.61
CA LEU A 172 -7.96 -17.23 13.53
C LEU A 172 -9.32 -17.93 13.66
N SER A 173 -9.76 -18.66 12.64
CA SER A 173 -11.04 -19.37 12.65
C SER A 173 -10.99 -20.69 13.40
N GLU A 174 -9.82 -21.32 13.50
CA GLU A 174 -9.61 -22.60 14.18
C GLU A 174 -9.44 -22.42 15.69
N ASP A 175 -8.89 -21.28 16.11
CA ASP A 175 -8.58 -20.99 17.51
C ASP A 175 -9.66 -20.10 18.16
N LYS A 176 -10.55 -20.73 18.94
CA LYS A 176 -11.62 -20.04 19.68
C LYS A 176 -11.10 -19.13 20.80
N ALA A 177 -9.86 -19.28 21.25
CA ALA A 177 -9.28 -18.44 22.30
C ALA A 177 -8.90 -17.04 21.77
N LEU A 178 -8.71 -16.88 20.46
CA LEU A 178 -8.46 -15.57 19.83
C LEU A 178 -9.61 -14.58 19.95
N LEU A 179 -10.85 -15.07 19.98
CA LEU A 179 -12.02 -14.22 20.25
C LEU A 179 -11.96 -13.60 21.66
N GLN A 180 -11.18 -14.18 22.58
CA GLN A 180 -10.98 -13.63 23.92
C GLN A 180 -9.86 -12.58 23.97
N VAL A 181 -8.92 -12.60 23.02
CA VAL A 181 -7.84 -11.59 22.90
C VAL A 181 -8.25 -10.53 21.87
N MET A 182 -9.22 -9.71 22.27
CA MET A 182 -9.84 -8.66 21.43
C MET A 182 -8.82 -7.81 20.65
N HIS A 183 -7.66 -7.50 21.24
CA HIS A 183 -6.67 -6.63 20.62
C HIS A 183 -5.93 -7.24 19.44
N VAL A 184 -5.61 -8.53 19.53
CA VAL A 184 -4.96 -9.28 18.46
C VAL A 184 -5.91 -9.44 17.28
N ALA A 185 -7.17 -9.78 17.56
CA ALA A 185 -8.21 -9.93 16.53
C ALA A 185 -8.49 -8.61 15.78
N VAL A 186 -8.59 -7.49 16.50
CA VAL A 186 -8.82 -6.17 15.88
C VAL A 186 -7.63 -5.75 15.02
N THR A 187 -6.40 -5.92 15.50
CA THR A 187 -5.19 -5.59 14.72
C THR A 187 -5.13 -6.39 13.42
N ALA A 188 -5.34 -7.71 13.50
CA ALA A 188 -5.36 -8.60 12.34
C ALA A 188 -6.46 -8.22 11.32
N SER A 189 -7.64 -7.85 11.82
CA SER A 189 -8.78 -7.47 10.98
C SER A 189 -8.53 -6.15 10.25
N LEU A 190 -8.05 -5.12 10.97
CA LEU A 190 -7.72 -3.82 10.37
C LEU A 190 -6.63 -3.97 9.28
N LEU A 191 -5.65 -4.84 9.51
CA LEU A 191 -4.58 -5.05 8.53
C LEU A 191 -5.04 -5.87 7.32
N SER A 192 -5.92 -6.86 7.53
CA SER A 192 -6.58 -7.57 6.43
C SER A 192 -7.45 -6.63 5.57
N ASP A 193 -8.11 -5.64 6.21
CA ASP A 193 -8.85 -4.60 5.50
C ASP A 193 -7.91 -3.71 4.68
N LEU A 194 -6.74 -3.34 5.21
CA LEU A 194 -5.72 -2.61 4.45
C LEU A 194 -5.22 -3.40 3.24
N VAL A 195 -4.91 -4.70 3.40
CA VAL A 195 -4.54 -5.58 2.27
C VAL A 195 -5.63 -5.55 1.19
N THR A 196 -6.90 -5.56 1.59
CA THR A 196 -8.04 -5.48 0.66
C THR A 196 -8.10 -4.13 -0.07
N GLN A 197 -7.78 -3.03 0.60
CA GLN A 197 -7.71 -1.71 -0.04
C GLN A 197 -6.55 -1.63 -1.03
N VAL A 198 -5.35 -2.13 -0.66
CA VAL A 198 -4.19 -2.18 -1.56
C VAL A 198 -4.49 -3.02 -2.80
N LYS A 199 -5.22 -4.15 -2.65
CA LYS A 199 -5.70 -4.95 -3.79
C LYS A 199 -6.56 -4.13 -4.75
N LYS A 200 -7.53 -3.37 -4.25
CA LYS A 200 -8.40 -2.53 -5.08
C LYS A 200 -7.59 -1.45 -5.82
N ILE A 201 -6.58 -0.87 -5.17
CA ILE A 201 -5.66 0.07 -5.79
C ILE A 201 -4.89 -0.63 -6.93
N ALA A 202 -4.33 -1.82 -6.67
CA ALA A 202 -3.60 -2.61 -7.66
C ALA A 202 -4.46 -2.90 -8.90
N GLU A 203 -5.71 -3.34 -8.70
CA GLU A 203 -6.68 -3.56 -9.78
C GLU A 203 -6.99 -2.26 -10.55
N SER A 204 -7.04 -1.11 -9.88
CA SER A 204 -7.28 0.18 -10.53
C SER A 204 -6.08 0.66 -11.34
N VAL A 205 -4.86 0.45 -10.87
CA VAL A 205 -3.61 0.76 -11.60
C VAL A 205 -3.46 -0.16 -12.81
N ASP A 206 -3.78 -1.45 -12.68
CA ASP A 206 -3.81 -2.40 -13.78
C ASP A 206 -4.84 -2.01 -14.86
N ASN A 207 -6.03 -1.54 -14.46
CA ASN A 207 -7.00 -0.96 -15.39
C ASN A 207 -6.46 0.27 -16.12
N LEU A 208 -5.80 1.20 -15.42
CA LEU A 208 -5.13 2.34 -16.04
C LEU A 208 -4.05 1.88 -17.03
N ALA A 209 -3.21 0.93 -16.64
CA ALA A 209 -2.13 0.39 -17.45
C ALA A 209 -2.65 -0.18 -18.78
N ARG A 210 -3.76 -0.92 -18.75
CA ARG A 210 -4.43 -1.41 -19.97
C ARG A 210 -4.95 -0.26 -20.84
N LEU A 211 -5.69 0.68 -20.27
CA LEU A 211 -6.33 1.76 -21.03
C LEU A 211 -5.32 2.76 -21.60
N ALA A 212 -4.18 2.95 -20.92
CA ALA A 212 -3.12 3.85 -21.32
C ALA A 212 -1.98 3.14 -22.09
N CYS A 213 -2.13 1.85 -22.41
CA CYS A 213 -1.14 1.04 -23.14
C CYS A 213 0.26 1.08 -22.51
N PHE A 214 0.35 0.89 -21.19
CA PHE A 214 1.62 0.81 -20.48
C PHE A 214 2.51 -0.30 -21.05
N LYS A 215 3.83 -0.06 -21.04
CA LYS A 215 4.80 -0.98 -21.65
C LYS A 215 5.07 -2.16 -20.72
N VAL A 216 5.35 -3.33 -21.29
CA VAL A 216 5.91 -4.44 -20.51
C VAL A 216 7.36 -4.08 -20.15
N PRO A 217 7.79 -4.22 -18.88
CA PRO A 217 9.19 -4.00 -18.52
C PRO A 217 10.12 -4.89 -19.35
N GLU A 218 11.16 -4.32 -19.95
CA GLU A 218 12.21 -5.10 -20.60
C GLU A 218 12.96 -5.90 -19.53
N LYS A 219 12.91 -7.24 -19.59
CA LYS A 219 13.80 -8.07 -18.78
C LYS A 219 15.22 -7.83 -19.27
N SER A 220 16.05 -7.15 -18.47
CA SER A 220 17.46 -6.97 -18.78
C SER A 220 18.12 -8.35 -18.91
N GLN A 221 18.52 -8.71 -20.14
CA GLN A 221 19.30 -9.91 -20.46
C GLN A 221 20.73 -9.80 -19.91
N LYS A 222 20.91 -9.68 -18.59
CA LYS A 222 22.24 -9.63 -17.96
C LYS A 222 22.59 -10.83 -17.09
N GLU A 223 21.76 -11.88 -17.07
CA GLU A 223 22.00 -13.06 -16.22
C GLU A 223 22.30 -14.36 -16.99
N VAL A 224 22.43 -14.31 -18.33
CA VAL A 224 22.75 -15.51 -19.15
C VAL A 224 24.24 -15.58 -19.53
N ALA A 225 25.03 -14.51 -19.36
CA ALA A 225 26.42 -14.48 -19.79
C ALA A 225 27.42 -15.15 -18.82
N ILE A 226 27.00 -15.56 -17.61
CA ILE A 226 27.92 -16.15 -16.61
C ILE A 226 28.08 -17.68 -16.79
N ASN A 227 27.20 -18.37 -17.52
CA ASN A 227 27.22 -19.83 -17.64
C ASN A 227 27.80 -20.41 -18.95
N ILE A 228 28.54 -19.61 -19.74
CA ILE A 228 29.22 -20.13 -20.97
C ILE A 228 30.75 -20.16 -20.84
N MET A 229 31.32 -19.77 -19.69
CA MET A 229 32.75 -19.98 -19.42
C MET A 229 32.95 -20.71 -18.08
N SER A 230 32.79 -22.03 -18.11
CA SER A 230 33.41 -22.97 -17.17
C SER A 230 33.67 -24.29 -17.89
#